data_AF-A0A315W2A9-F1
#
_entry.id   AF-A0A315W2A9-F1
#
_cell.length_a   1.000
_cell.length_b   1.000
_cell.length_c   1.000
_cell.angle_alpha   90.00
_cell.angle_beta   90.00
_cell.angle_gamma   90.00
#
_symmetry.space_group_name_H-M   'P 1'
#
loop_
_entity.id
_entity.type
_entity.pdbx_description
1 polymer ?
#
loop_
_entity_poly.entity_id
_entity_poly.type
_entity_poly.pdbx_seq_one_letter_code
_entity_poly.pdbx_strand_id
1 'polypeptide(L)'
;GQLSQALNGLSDRATEAKEFLVQLRHMVQHIQENGVEFEACLVAQCDALIDALNRRKAQLLAQVNKEHEHKLKVVRDQISHCTVKLRQTTGLMEYCLEVIKENDPSGFLQISDALIRRVHMNESQWGKGTLTPRMTSDFDLTLDSGPLLQTIHQLDFVQMKVPAAPILQLEECCTQNNSATLSWKQPPLSTIAVEDPAGTPQFGVIITHLLHLAGLTGSWCVFVCVCVLQEVYVGTETICTVDGLHFNSTYKSRVKAFNSSGVGQYSKTLIMQTSEIAWFTFDPASAHPDIVFSNDNLTVSCNSYDDRVVLGTAAFSRGVHYWEMTVDRYDNHPDPAFGICRGDVLKDVMLGKDDKAWAMYVDNNRSWFMHNNSHTNRTDGGVAKGSTIGMLLDFTRGILIFLINDEQQGPVAFESLEGAYYPAISLNRNVQVTLHTGLPIPDFYTPGEADPTSSVC
;
A
#
# COMPACT_ATOMS: atom_id res chain seq x y z
N GLY A 1 -72.69 -15.34 23.89
CA GLY A 1 -71.37 -15.42 23.23
C GLY A 1 -70.58 -14.12 23.16
N GLN A 2 -71.18 -12.93 23.34
CA GLN A 2 -70.46 -11.65 23.15
C GLN A 2 -69.52 -11.26 24.31
N LEU A 3 -69.93 -11.51 25.56
CA LEU A 3 -69.10 -11.22 26.74
C LEU A 3 -67.80 -12.04 26.74
N SER A 4 -67.88 -13.31 26.35
CA SER A 4 -66.70 -14.20 26.27
C SER A 4 -65.71 -13.73 25.19
N GLN A 5 -66.19 -13.25 24.04
CA GLN A 5 -65.31 -12.71 23.00
C GLN A 5 -64.63 -11.40 23.43
N ALA A 6 -65.36 -10.51 24.12
CA ALA A 6 -64.80 -9.28 24.69
C ALA A 6 -63.77 -9.57 25.81
N LEU A 7 -64.04 -10.58 26.66
CA LEU A 7 -63.11 -11.03 27.69
C LEU A 7 -61.83 -11.64 27.10
N ASN A 8 -61.94 -12.43 26.02
CA ASN A 8 -60.78 -12.96 25.32
C ASN A 8 -59.92 -11.83 24.73
N GLY A 9 -60.53 -10.86 24.04
CA GLY A 9 -59.78 -9.71 23.52
C GLY A 9 -59.13 -8.83 24.59
N LEU A 10 -59.75 -8.72 25.78
CA LEU A 10 -59.14 -8.05 26.92
C LEU A 10 -57.97 -8.86 27.51
N SER A 11 -58.09 -10.18 27.56
CA SER A 11 -57.03 -11.10 28.00
C SER A 11 -55.81 -11.07 27.07
N ASP A 12 -56.03 -11.02 25.76
CA ASP A 12 -54.95 -10.92 24.76
C ASP A 12 -54.20 -9.60 24.94
N ARG A 13 -54.91 -8.47 25.04
CA ARG A 13 -54.30 -7.16 25.32
C ARG A 13 -53.58 -7.11 26.66
N ALA A 14 -54.10 -7.77 27.70
CA ALA A 14 -53.44 -7.86 29.00
C ALA A 14 -52.12 -8.67 28.92
N THR A 15 -52.08 -9.68 28.04
CA THR A 15 -50.89 -10.50 27.78
C THR A 15 -49.84 -9.70 27.02
N GLU A 16 -50.23 -9.00 25.94
CA GLU A 16 -49.35 -8.07 25.21
C GLU A 16 -48.76 -6.99 26.13
N ALA A 17 -49.60 -6.39 26.99
CA ALA A 17 -49.14 -5.39 27.95
C ALA A 17 -48.14 -5.97 28.97
N LYS A 18 -48.33 -7.23 29.39
CA LYS A 18 -47.41 -7.92 30.30
C LYS A 18 -46.07 -8.21 29.63
N GLU A 19 -46.07 -8.64 28.37
CA GLU A 19 -44.85 -8.87 27.58
C GLU A 19 -44.08 -7.58 27.35
N PHE A 20 -44.77 -6.50 26.98
CA PHE A 20 -44.16 -5.18 26.83
C PHE A 20 -43.55 -4.67 28.14
N LEU A 21 -44.21 -4.89 29.29
CA LEU A 21 -43.64 -4.55 30.60
C LEU A 21 -42.38 -5.37 30.93
N VAL A 22 -42.29 -6.62 30.48
CA VAL A 22 -41.06 -7.42 30.63
C VAL A 22 -39.94 -6.88 29.74
N GLN A 23 -40.24 -6.53 28.49
CA GLN A 23 -39.27 -5.90 27.59
C GLN A 23 -38.73 -4.58 28.15
N LEU A 24 -39.61 -3.71 28.67
CA LEU A 24 -39.19 -2.46 29.30
C LEU A 24 -38.30 -2.70 30.52
N ARG A 25 -38.59 -3.71 31.34
CA ARG A 25 -37.74 -4.07 32.48
C ARG A 25 -36.35 -4.53 32.04
N HIS A 26 -36.25 -5.33 30.97
CA HIS A 26 -34.96 -5.72 30.40
C HIS A 26 -34.21 -4.51 29.83
N MET A 27 -34.88 -3.59 29.13
CA MET A 27 -34.25 -2.37 28.64
C MET A 27 -33.70 -1.51 29.77
N VAL A 28 -34.42 -1.37 30.88
CA VAL A 28 -33.93 -0.65 32.07
C VAL A 28 -32.66 -1.30 32.61
N GLN A 29 -32.64 -2.62 32.74
CA GLN A 29 -31.44 -3.33 33.20
C GLN A 29 -30.26 -3.11 32.25
N HIS A 30 -30.48 -3.20 30.94
CA HIS A 30 -29.43 -2.99 29.94
C HIS A 30 -28.91 -1.54 29.92
N ILE A 31 -29.78 -0.55 30.14
CA ILE A 31 -29.38 0.86 30.28
C ILE A 31 -28.52 1.05 31.53
N GLN A 32 -28.86 0.39 32.63
CA GLN A 32 -28.07 0.43 33.87
C GLN A 32 -26.68 -0.18 33.67
N GLU A 33 -26.60 -1.37 33.06
CA GLU A 33 -25.33 -2.04 32.76
C GLU A 33 -24.44 -1.22 31.82
N ASN A 34 -25.00 -0.75 30.69
CA ASN A 34 -24.30 0.11 29.75
C ASN A 34 -23.84 1.44 30.36
N GLY A 35 -24.64 2.01 31.27
CA GLY A 35 -24.32 3.25 31.96
C GLY A 35 -23.07 3.12 32.82
N VAL A 36 -22.94 2.01 33.56
CA VAL A 36 -21.76 1.71 34.38
C VAL A 36 -20.52 1.52 33.51
N GLU A 37 -20.65 0.78 32.39
CA GLU A 37 -19.53 0.58 31.45
C GLU A 37 -19.07 1.89 30.80
N PHE A 38 -20.02 2.73 30.38
CA PHE A 38 -19.73 4.04 29.81
C PHE A 38 -19.02 4.95 30.81
N GLU A 39 -19.47 4.98 32.07
CA GLU A 39 -18.82 5.73 33.15
C GLU A 39 -17.38 5.25 33.37
N ALA A 40 -17.17 3.94 33.45
CA ALA A 40 -15.83 3.37 33.61
C ALA A 40 -14.89 3.75 32.46
N CYS A 41 -15.39 3.75 31.22
CA CYS A 41 -14.61 4.17 30.05
C CYS A 41 -14.28 5.67 30.08
N LEU A 42 -15.23 6.52 30.46
CA LEU A 42 -15.02 7.96 30.61
C LEU A 42 -13.94 8.25 31.66
N VAL A 43 -14.03 7.60 32.83
CA VAL A 43 -13.03 7.74 33.90
C VAL A 43 -11.65 7.33 33.40
N ALA A 44 -11.53 6.18 32.74
CA ALA A 44 -10.26 5.72 32.20
C ALA A 44 -9.64 6.71 31.18
N GLN A 45 -10.45 7.33 30.32
CA GLN A 45 -9.98 8.35 29.38
C GLN A 45 -9.47 9.61 30.10
N CYS A 46 -10.19 10.09 31.10
CA CYS A 46 -9.77 11.23 31.92
C CYS A 46 -8.47 10.93 32.69
N ASP A 47 -8.36 9.74 33.30
CA ASP A 47 -7.17 9.33 34.03
C ASP A 47 -5.93 9.26 33.12
N ALA A 48 -6.09 8.79 31.88
CA ALA A 48 -5.01 8.77 30.90
C ALA A 48 -4.50 10.20 30.57
N LEU A 49 -5.40 11.18 30.46
CA LEU A 49 -5.03 12.59 30.25
C LEU A 49 -4.28 13.16 31.46
N ILE A 50 -4.75 12.85 32.68
CA ILE A 50 -4.09 13.24 33.93
C ILE A 50 -2.67 12.66 34.00
N ASP A 51 -2.51 11.39 33.66
CA ASP A 51 -1.20 10.73 33.65
C ASP A 51 -0.25 11.36 32.63
N ALA A 52 -0.73 11.69 31.43
CA ALA A 52 0.06 12.39 30.43
C ALA A 52 0.53 13.77 30.96
N LEU A 53 -0.36 14.51 31.61
CA LEU A 53 -0.03 15.81 32.21
C LEU A 53 1.00 15.67 33.35
N ASN A 54 0.86 14.65 34.20
CA ASN A 54 1.81 14.36 35.28
C ASN A 54 3.21 14.00 34.73
N ARG A 55 3.28 13.22 33.65
CA ARG A 55 4.56 12.93 32.97
C ARG A 55 5.19 14.20 32.42
N ARG A 56 4.40 15.08 31.79
CA ARG A 56 4.91 16.36 31.26
C ARG A 56 5.42 17.27 32.38
N LYS A 57 4.71 17.34 33.51
CA LYS A 57 5.16 18.06 34.71
C LYS A 57 6.53 17.56 35.19
N ALA A 58 6.73 16.24 35.27
CA ALA A 58 8.02 15.67 35.69
C ALA A 58 9.16 16.05 34.74
N GLN A 59 8.92 16.06 33.43
CA GLN A 59 9.92 16.50 32.43
C GLN A 59 10.30 17.98 32.60
N LEU A 60 9.32 18.86 32.81
CA LEU A 60 9.56 20.28 33.02
C LEU A 60 10.38 20.53 34.30
N LEU A 61 10.06 19.81 35.39
CA LEU A 61 10.84 19.88 36.62
C LEU A 61 12.29 19.39 36.43
N ALA A 62 12.49 18.35 35.64
CA ALA A 62 13.84 17.87 35.31
C ALA A 62 14.65 18.94 34.54
N GLN A 63 14.01 19.69 33.63
CA GLN A 63 14.66 20.80 32.93
C GLN A 63 15.06 21.94 33.87
N VAL A 64 14.18 22.32 34.80
CA VAL A 64 14.48 23.32 35.84
C VAL A 64 15.66 22.88 36.71
N ASN A 65 15.66 21.61 37.16
CA ASN A 65 16.75 21.06 37.97
C ASN A 65 18.09 21.04 37.21
N LYS A 66 18.07 20.71 35.92
CA LYS A 66 19.28 20.72 35.07
C LYS A 66 19.87 22.12 34.95
N GLU A 67 19.02 23.13 34.72
CA GLU A 67 19.47 24.53 34.66
C GLU A 67 20.02 25.00 36.02
N HIS A 68 19.36 24.61 37.11
CA HIS A 68 19.82 24.89 38.47
C HIS A 68 21.21 24.30 38.75
N GLU A 69 21.41 23.02 38.44
CA GLU A 69 22.71 22.34 38.61
C GLU A 69 23.80 22.96 37.73
N HIS A 70 23.47 23.32 36.50
CA HIS A 70 24.41 23.97 35.58
C HIS A 70 24.87 25.33 36.12
N LYS A 71 23.92 26.19 36.51
CA LYS A 71 24.22 27.50 37.12
C LYS A 71 25.10 27.36 38.36
N LEU A 72 24.74 26.44 39.27
CA LEU A 72 25.53 26.17 40.48
C LEU A 72 26.94 25.71 40.14
N LYS A 73 27.11 24.83 39.16
CA LYS A 73 28.42 24.34 38.73
C LYS A 73 29.29 25.48 38.20
N VAL A 74 28.77 26.30 37.30
CA VAL A 74 29.51 27.44 36.73
C VAL A 74 29.98 28.41 37.81
N VAL A 75 29.10 28.73 38.77
CA VAL A 75 29.44 29.65 39.88
C VAL A 75 30.47 29.01 40.82
N ARG A 76 30.32 27.73 41.18
CA ARG A 76 31.28 27.01 42.04
C ARG A 76 32.67 26.91 41.38
N ASP A 77 32.72 26.62 40.09
CA ASP A 77 33.97 26.56 39.33
C ASP A 77 34.65 27.93 39.27
N GLN A 78 33.87 29.01 39.08
CA GLN A 78 34.38 30.38 39.13
C GLN A 78 34.92 30.75 40.52
N ILE A 79 34.22 30.38 41.60
CA ILE A 79 34.70 30.57 42.98
C ILE A 79 36.03 29.87 43.16
N SER A 80 36.13 28.58 42.82
CA SER A 80 37.37 27.80 42.95
C SER A 80 38.54 28.43 42.21
N HIS A 81 38.32 28.85 40.96
CA HIS A 81 39.35 29.50 40.14
C HIS A 81 39.83 30.82 40.75
N CYS A 82 38.90 31.68 41.18
CA CYS A 82 39.24 32.95 41.83
C CYS A 82 39.98 32.73 43.15
N THR A 83 39.58 31.74 43.96
CA THR A 83 40.26 31.40 45.22
C THR A 83 41.71 30.98 44.99
N VAL A 84 41.98 30.11 44.01
CA VAL A 84 43.34 29.65 43.70
C VAL A 84 44.21 30.81 43.22
N LYS A 85 43.69 31.62 42.30
CA LYS A 85 44.43 32.76 41.74
C LYS A 85 44.70 33.86 42.78
N LEU A 86 43.74 34.11 43.67
CA LEU A 86 43.91 35.03 44.80
C LEU A 86 45.04 34.54 45.70
N ARG A 87 45.01 33.25 46.10
CA ARG A 87 46.07 32.65 46.93
C ARG A 87 47.46 32.74 46.28
N GLN A 88 47.56 32.48 44.98
CA GLN A 88 48.82 32.62 44.23
C GLN A 88 49.32 34.06 44.19
N THR A 89 48.42 35.02 43.99
CA THR A 89 48.74 36.45 43.96
C THR A 89 49.19 36.94 45.33
N THR A 90 48.49 36.56 46.40
CA THR A 90 48.86 36.88 47.78
C THR A 90 50.24 36.31 48.13
N GLY A 91 50.49 35.04 47.82
CA GLY A 91 51.80 34.43 48.11
C GLY A 91 52.95 35.05 47.32
N LEU A 92 52.73 35.43 46.06
CA LEU A 92 53.74 36.17 45.28
C LEU A 92 53.99 37.55 45.88
N MET A 93 52.94 38.25 46.29
CA MET A 93 53.04 39.57 46.92
C MET A 93 53.82 39.50 48.24
N GLU A 94 53.52 38.53 49.11
CA GLU A 94 54.25 38.29 50.36
C GLU A 94 55.73 37.98 50.10
N TYR A 95 56.03 37.13 49.11
CA TYR A 95 57.41 36.83 48.72
C TYR A 95 58.16 38.08 48.22
N CYS A 96 57.52 38.90 47.37
CA CYS A 96 58.11 40.16 46.92
C CYS A 96 58.41 41.10 48.09
N LEU A 97 57.51 41.20 49.06
CA LEU A 97 57.69 42.04 50.24
C LEU A 97 58.86 41.58 51.11
N GLU A 98 59.11 40.27 51.22
CA GLU A 98 60.28 39.76 51.92
C GLU A 98 61.58 40.02 51.15
N VAL A 99 61.60 39.81 49.83
CA VAL A 99 62.79 40.03 48.98
C VAL A 99 63.24 41.51 49.00
N ILE A 100 62.32 42.46 49.10
CA ILE A 100 62.64 43.90 49.16
C ILE A 100 63.43 44.26 50.44
N LYS A 101 63.40 43.42 51.48
CA LYS A 101 64.16 43.62 52.72
C LYS A 101 65.63 43.15 52.65
N GLU A 102 66.08 42.63 51.50
CA GLU A 102 67.44 42.14 51.30
C GLU A 102 68.47 43.27 51.51
N ASN A 103 69.50 43.00 52.32
CA ASN A 103 70.48 44.01 52.72
C ASN A 103 71.69 44.06 51.76
N ASP A 104 71.95 43.00 51.00
CA ASP A 104 73.00 42.97 49.97
C ASP A 104 72.48 43.48 48.61
N PRO A 105 72.98 44.63 48.10
CA PRO A 105 72.56 45.16 46.81
C PRO A 105 72.85 44.21 45.63
N SER A 106 73.92 43.42 45.71
CA SER A 106 74.31 42.51 44.63
C SER A 106 73.37 41.32 44.53
N GLY A 107 73.04 40.69 45.67
CA GLY A 107 72.06 39.61 45.78
C GLY A 107 70.66 40.03 45.34
N PHE A 108 70.21 41.23 45.73
CA PHE A 108 68.91 41.77 45.28
C PHE A 108 68.83 41.95 43.75
N LEU A 109 69.88 42.51 43.14
CA LEU A 109 69.93 42.71 41.68
C LEU A 109 69.92 41.39 40.89
N GLN A 110 70.48 40.30 41.44
CA GLN A 110 70.47 39.00 40.78
C GLN A 110 69.07 38.39 40.62
N ILE A 111 68.11 38.72 41.50
CA ILE A 111 66.77 38.12 41.53
C ILE A 111 65.64 39.06 41.10
N SER A 112 65.86 40.38 41.13
CA SER A 112 64.82 41.39 40.93
C SER A 112 64.17 41.36 39.54
N ASP A 113 64.96 41.22 38.47
CA ASP A 113 64.42 41.21 37.09
C ASP A 113 63.47 40.02 36.84
N ALA A 114 63.84 38.83 37.32
CA ALA A 114 63.01 37.64 37.22
C ALA A 114 61.70 37.79 38.02
N LEU A 115 61.78 38.43 39.19
CA LEU A 115 60.63 38.69 40.05
C LEU A 115 59.67 39.71 39.43
N ILE A 116 60.20 40.79 38.88
CA ILE A 116 59.44 41.83 38.16
C ILE A 116 58.67 41.18 36.99
N ARG A 117 59.32 40.33 36.19
CA ARG A 117 58.65 39.58 35.12
C ARG A 117 57.52 38.70 35.64
N ARG A 118 57.72 38.01 36.76
CA ARG A 118 56.69 37.15 37.38
C ARG A 118 55.50 37.95 37.90
N VAL A 119 55.74 39.13 38.49
CA VAL A 119 54.68 40.05 38.94
C VAL A 119 53.86 40.54 37.76
N HIS A 120 54.49 41.05 36.70
CA HIS A 120 53.78 41.50 35.49
C HIS A 120 53.00 40.36 34.81
N MET A 121 53.57 39.15 34.76
CA MET A 121 52.86 37.97 34.26
C MET A 121 51.62 37.66 35.10
N ASN A 122 51.73 37.65 36.43
CA ASN A 122 50.59 37.39 37.32
C ASN A 122 49.53 38.50 37.23
N GLU A 123 49.93 39.76 37.12
CA GLU A 123 49.04 40.91 36.94
C GLU A 123 48.26 40.81 35.63
N SER A 124 48.95 40.55 34.50
CA SER A 124 48.30 40.43 33.19
C SER A 124 47.27 39.30 33.13
N GLN A 125 47.42 38.25 33.95
CA GLN A 125 46.44 37.18 34.05
C GLN A 125 45.12 37.67 34.65
N TRP A 126 45.09 38.70 35.50
CA TRP A 126 43.84 39.28 36.07
C TRP A 126 42.98 40.06 35.08
N GLY A 127 43.23 39.93 33.77
CA GLY A 127 42.60 40.66 32.68
C GLY A 127 41.07 40.83 32.77
N LYS A 128 40.57 41.79 31.98
CA LYS A 128 39.17 42.26 31.98
C LYS A 128 38.18 41.08 31.93
N GLY A 129 37.27 41.04 32.91
CA GLY A 129 36.24 40.00 33.04
C GLY A 129 36.56 38.87 34.03
N THR A 130 37.75 38.83 34.63
CA THR A 130 38.07 37.83 35.67
C THR A 130 37.15 37.94 36.89
N LEU A 131 36.78 39.18 37.26
CA LEU A 131 35.98 39.50 38.45
C LEU A 131 34.50 39.79 38.14
N THR A 132 34.02 39.46 36.93
CA THR A 132 32.61 39.61 36.58
C THR A 132 31.90 38.25 36.71
N PRO A 133 30.70 38.18 37.33
CA PRO A 133 29.93 36.94 37.37
C PRO A 133 29.70 36.38 35.96
N ARG A 134 30.01 35.09 35.76
CA ARG A 134 29.77 34.42 34.48
C ARG A 134 28.34 33.92 34.29
N MET A 135 27.53 33.97 35.35
CA MET A 135 26.16 33.47 35.36
C MET A 135 25.26 34.36 36.20
N THR A 136 23.99 34.44 35.81
CA THR A 136 22.93 35.14 36.56
C THR A 136 22.24 34.20 37.54
N SER A 137 21.65 34.76 38.62
CA SER A 137 20.84 34.03 39.59
C SER A 137 19.46 33.63 39.05
N ASP A 138 18.91 34.41 38.12
CA ASP A 138 17.51 34.30 37.73
C ASP A 138 17.29 33.19 36.70
N PHE A 139 16.16 32.48 36.78
CA PHE A 139 15.78 31.47 35.79
C PHE A 139 15.00 32.13 34.66
N ASP A 140 15.54 32.08 33.44
CA ASP A 140 14.85 32.57 32.24
C ASP A 140 13.97 31.47 31.64
N LEU A 141 12.99 31.01 32.43
CA LEU A 141 12.04 29.96 32.06
C LEU A 141 10.63 30.42 32.39
N THR A 142 9.76 30.51 31.39
CA THR A 142 8.35 30.85 31.55
C THR A 142 7.48 29.70 31.04
N LEU A 143 6.49 29.30 31.85
CA LEU A 143 5.51 28.29 31.46
C LEU A 143 4.26 28.99 30.94
N ASP A 144 3.92 28.78 29.67
CA ASP A 144 2.63 29.18 29.11
C ASP A 144 1.65 28.00 29.13
N SER A 145 0.60 28.12 29.94
CA SER A 145 -0.47 27.11 30.06
C SER A 145 -1.75 27.52 29.34
N GLY A 146 -1.82 28.71 28.72
CA GLY A 146 -3.04 29.25 28.11
C GLY A 146 -3.66 28.33 27.05
N PRO A 147 -2.89 27.90 26.03
CA PRO A 147 -3.40 27.03 24.98
C PRO A 147 -3.96 25.70 25.51
N LEU A 148 -3.26 25.08 26.47
CA LEU A 148 -3.70 23.80 27.03
C LEU A 148 -5.02 23.95 27.83
N LEU A 149 -5.17 25.03 28.60
CA LEU A 149 -6.41 25.32 29.31
C LEU A 149 -7.58 25.52 28.34
N GLN A 150 -7.34 26.19 27.21
CA GLN A 150 -8.35 26.36 26.18
C GLN A 150 -8.80 25.02 25.59
N THR A 151 -7.86 24.11 25.29
CA THR A 151 -8.18 22.76 24.80
C THR A 151 -8.96 21.95 25.84
N ILE A 152 -8.60 22.05 27.13
CA ILE A 152 -9.33 21.37 28.22
C ILE A 152 -10.77 21.88 28.32
N HIS A 153 -11.01 23.19 28.17
CA HIS A 153 -12.37 23.75 28.16
C HIS A 153 -13.21 23.31 26.94
N GLN A 154 -12.57 22.90 25.86
CA GLN A 154 -13.24 22.40 24.66
C GLN A 154 -13.50 20.89 24.70
N LEU A 155 -13.05 20.18 25.75
CA LEU A 155 -13.28 18.75 25.92
C LEU A 155 -14.77 18.50 26.23
N ASP A 156 -15.48 17.91 25.27
CA ASP A 156 -16.92 17.65 25.35
C ASP A 156 -17.29 16.30 24.71
N PHE A 157 -18.49 15.80 24.98
CA PHE A 157 -19.02 14.58 24.37
C PHE A 157 -19.36 14.83 22.90
N VAL A 158 -18.56 14.26 21.99
CA VAL A 158 -18.87 14.29 20.56
C VAL A 158 -19.75 13.09 20.22
N GLN A 159 -20.99 13.35 19.80
CA GLN A 159 -21.85 12.32 19.24
C GLN A 159 -21.35 11.99 17.82
N MET A 160 -20.40 11.07 17.73
CA MET A 160 -19.94 10.61 16.42
C MET A 160 -21.05 9.77 15.76
N LYS A 161 -21.56 10.28 14.64
CA LYS A 161 -22.49 9.54 13.77
C LYS A 161 -21.68 8.72 12.78
N VAL A 162 -22.18 7.55 12.43
CA VAL A 162 -21.64 6.80 11.29
C VAL A 162 -21.66 7.67 10.03
N PRO A 163 -20.64 7.58 9.15
CA PRO A 163 -20.58 8.40 7.95
C PRO A 163 -21.79 8.16 7.04
N ALA A 164 -22.22 9.20 6.34
CA ALA A 164 -23.26 9.08 5.32
C ALA A 164 -22.75 8.28 4.10
N ALA A 165 -23.69 7.68 3.35
CA ALA A 165 -23.35 6.87 2.18
C ALA A 165 -22.60 7.69 1.11
N PRO A 166 -21.42 7.23 0.63
CA PRO A 166 -20.69 7.90 -0.45
C PRO A 166 -21.52 8.03 -1.74
N ILE A 167 -21.28 9.10 -2.50
CA ILE A 167 -21.94 9.39 -3.77
C ILE A 167 -20.96 9.13 -4.90
N LEU A 168 -21.23 8.13 -5.74
CA LEU A 168 -20.42 7.82 -6.91
C LEU A 168 -20.47 8.96 -7.94
N GLN A 169 -19.30 9.36 -8.44
CA GLN A 169 -19.13 10.30 -9.54
C GLN A 169 -19.11 9.51 -10.85
N LEU A 170 -20.30 9.25 -11.39
CA LEU A 170 -20.47 8.36 -12.55
C LEU A 170 -19.67 8.81 -13.78
N GLU A 171 -19.43 10.10 -13.95
CA GLU A 171 -18.67 10.69 -15.06
C GLU A 171 -17.16 10.40 -14.97
N GLU A 172 -16.66 10.10 -13.76
CA GLU A 172 -15.27 9.78 -13.47
C GLU A 172 -15.07 8.27 -13.24
N CYS A 173 -16.16 7.50 -13.18
CA CYS A 173 -16.09 6.05 -13.12
C CYS A 173 -15.98 5.49 -14.54
N CYS A 174 -15.04 4.59 -14.78
CA CYS A 174 -14.85 4.00 -16.10
C CYS A 174 -14.29 2.58 -16.00
N THR A 175 -14.45 1.83 -17.09
CA THR A 175 -13.75 0.57 -17.31
C THR A 175 -12.79 0.74 -18.47
N GLN A 176 -11.58 0.25 -18.30
CA GLN A 176 -10.57 0.23 -19.35
C GLN A 176 -9.95 -1.16 -19.39
N ASN A 177 -10.08 -1.87 -20.50
CA ASN A 177 -9.55 -3.22 -20.64
C ASN A 177 -10.10 -4.16 -19.56
N ASN A 178 -9.23 -4.66 -18.68
CA ASN A 178 -9.55 -5.47 -17.51
C ASN A 178 -9.42 -4.71 -16.17
N SER A 179 -9.48 -3.38 -16.20
CA SER A 179 -9.49 -2.54 -15.01
C SER A 179 -10.78 -1.73 -14.90
N ALA A 180 -11.13 -1.40 -13.66
CA ALA A 180 -12.27 -0.55 -13.36
C ALA A 180 -11.88 0.54 -12.36
N THR A 181 -12.12 1.78 -12.73
CA THR A 181 -11.90 2.96 -11.89
C THR A 181 -13.22 3.44 -11.32
N LEU A 182 -13.28 3.57 -9.99
CA LEU A 182 -14.39 4.16 -9.27
C LEU A 182 -13.94 5.48 -8.64
N SER A 183 -14.76 6.52 -8.80
CA SER A 183 -14.61 7.81 -8.13
C SER A 183 -15.88 8.11 -7.33
N TRP A 184 -15.72 8.68 -6.13
CA TRP A 184 -16.83 9.03 -5.26
C TRP A 184 -16.53 10.28 -4.43
N LYS A 185 -17.58 10.95 -3.99
CA LYS A 185 -17.48 12.05 -3.03
C LYS A 185 -18.33 11.80 -1.81
N GLN A 186 -17.98 12.47 -0.73
CA GLN A 186 -18.85 12.51 0.44
C GLN A 186 -20.09 13.37 0.16
N PRO A 187 -21.26 12.98 0.69
CA PRO A 187 -22.41 13.88 0.74
C PRO A 187 -22.02 15.18 1.44
N PRO A 188 -22.57 16.33 1.02
CA PRO A 188 -22.39 17.58 1.76
C PRO A 188 -22.84 17.35 3.21
N LEU A 189 -21.93 17.58 4.16
CA LEU A 189 -22.26 17.55 5.58
C LEU A 189 -23.41 18.54 5.81
N SER A 190 -24.51 18.08 6.40
CA SER A 190 -25.58 18.95 6.87
C SER A 190 -25.04 19.82 8.00
N THR A 191 -24.48 20.98 7.66
CA THR A 191 -24.32 22.21 8.48
C THR A 191 -24.19 22.04 10.00
N ILE A 192 -23.31 21.15 10.47
CA ILE A 192 -22.67 21.27 11.77
C ILE A 192 -21.20 20.92 11.54
N ALA A 193 -20.41 21.96 11.32
CA ALA A 193 -18.97 21.87 11.26
C ALA A 193 -18.46 21.41 12.63
N VAL A 194 -17.88 20.22 12.69
CA VAL A 194 -16.76 19.96 13.58
C VAL A 194 -15.60 19.67 12.65
N GLU A 195 -14.79 20.70 12.42
CA GLU A 195 -13.46 20.54 11.84
C GLU A 195 -12.64 19.71 12.82
N ASP A 196 -12.65 18.38 12.66
CA ASP A 196 -11.66 17.50 13.26
C ASP A 196 -10.73 16.97 12.16
N PRO A 197 -9.44 17.35 12.16
CA PRO A 197 -8.43 16.77 11.26
C PRO A 197 -8.23 15.26 11.47
N ALA A 198 -8.66 14.70 12.60
CA ALA A 198 -8.51 13.27 12.92
C ALA A 198 -9.73 12.41 12.52
N GLY A 199 -10.81 13.04 12.03
CA GLY A 199 -12.10 12.39 11.73
C GLY A 199 -12.34 12.08 10.26
N THR A 200 -11.33 12.08 9.39
CA THR A 200 -11.52 11.74 7.97
C THR A 200 -12.03 10.31 7.85
N PRO A 201 -13.25 10.09 7.33
CA PRO A 201 -13.78 8.75 7.19
C PRO A 201 -12.96 7.98 6.17
N GLN A 202 -12.71 6.71 6.47
CA GLN A 202 -12.12 5.79 5.53
C GLN A 202 -13.21 5.22 4.63
N PHE A 203 -12.84 4.85 3.42
CA PHE A 203 -13.70 4.26 2.42
C PHE A 203 -13.30 2.82 2.14
N GLY A 204 -14.30 1.98 1.96
CA GLY A 204 -14.14 0.60 1.49
C GLY A 204 -14.83 0.42 0.14
N VAL A 205 -14.13 -0.14 -0.84
CA VAL A 205 -14.72 -0.51 -2.15
C VAL A 205 -14.99 -2.00 -2.19
N ILE A 206 -16.22 -2.35 -2.54
CA ILE A 206 -16.63 -3.73 -2.76
C ILE A 206 -16.97 -3.92 -4.23
N ILE A 207 -16.33 -4.90 -4.85
CA ILE A 207 -16.63 -5.36 -6.21
C ILE A 207 -17.12 -6.81 -6.13
N THR A 208 -18.11 -7.14 -6.96
CA THR A 208 -18.71 -8.48 -7.05
C THR A 208 -18.85 -8.88 -8.50
N HIS A 209 -18.21 -9.98 -8.88
CA HIS A 209 -18.34 -10.57 -10.22
C HIS A 209 -19.73 -11.16 -10.41
N LEU A 210 -20.41 -10.80 -11.50
CA LEU A 210 -21.68 -11.39 -11.88
C LEU A 210 -21.44 -12.52 -12.88
N LEU A 211 -21.53 -13.76 -12.40
CA LEU A 211 -21.54 -14.93 -13.29
C LEU A 211 -22.94 -15.07 -13.90
N HIS A 212 -23.01 -14.99 -15.23
CA HIS A 212 -24.21 -15.41 -15.97
C HIS A 212 -24.17 -16.93 -16.12
N LEU A 213 -25.05 -17.65 -15.44
CA LEU A 213 -25.30 -19.06 -15.76
C LEU A 213 -26.18 -19.10 -17.02
N ALA A 214 -25.55 -19.22 -18.18
CA ALA A 214 -26.29 -19.54 -19.41
C ALA A 214 -26.85 -20.97 -19.25
N GLY A 215 -28.18 -21.11 -19.19
CA GLY A 215 -28.81 -22.45 -19.17
C GLY A 215 -30.19 -22.59 -18.52
N LEU A 216 -30.75 -21.56 -17.86
CA LEU A 216 -32.10 -21.67 -17.28
C LEU A 216 -33.11 -20.80 -18.04
N THR A 217 -33.79 -21.41 -19.02
CA THR A 217 -35.02 -20.86 -19.59
C THR A 217 -36.18 -21.15 -18.65
N GLY A 218 -36.70 -20.11 -17.99
CA GLY A 218 -37.91 -20.21 -17.16
C GLY A 218 -37.90 -19.28 -15.96
N SER A 219 -39.10 -19.04 -15.40
CA SER A 219 -39.41 -18.11 -14.30
C SER A 219 -38.69 -18.38 -12.96
N TRP A 220 -37.69 -19.28 -12.96
CA TRP A 220 -36.75 -19.58 -11.88
C TRP A 220 -35.36 -18.98 -12.10
N CYS A 221 -35.23 -18.00 -13.00
CA CYS A 221 -34.07 -17.11 -13.12
C CYS A 221 -33.97 -16.17 -11.89
N VAL A 222 -34.11 -16.71 -10.68
CA VAL A 222 -33.79 -16.01 -9.44
C VAL A 222 -32.31 -16.22 -9.22
N PHE A 223 -31.51 -15.36 -9.87
CA PHE A 223 -30.14 -14.98 -9.49
C PHE A 223 -29.45 -15.89 -8.47
N VAL A 224 -29.09 -17.13 -8.85
CA VAL A 224 -28.04 -17.85 -8.13
C VAL A 224 -26.72 -17.28 -8.66
N CYS A 225 -26.48 -16.02 -8.34
CA CYS A 225 -25.18 -15.41 -8.49
C CYS A 225 -24.27 -16.10 -7.48
N VAL A 226 -23.31 -16.90 -7.95
CA VAL A 226 -22.13 -17.24 -7.14
C VAL A 226 -21.31 -15.96 -7.03
N CYS A 227 -21.80 -15.05 -6.19
CA CYS A 227 -21.27 -13.72 -5.99
C CYS A 227 -20.08 -13.84 -5.03
N VAL A 228 -18.86 -13.86 -5.56
CA VAL A 228 -17.67 -13.65 -4.73
C VAL A 228 -17.60 -12.16 -4.42
N LEU A 229 -17.92 -11.81 -3.17
CA LEU A 229 -17.77 -10.46 -2.65
C LEU A 229 -16.30 -10.23 -2.30
N GLN A 230 -15.66 -9.27 -2.96
CA GLN A 230 -14.28 -8.91 -2.67
C GLN A 230 -14.20 -7.45 -2.23
N GLU A 231 -13.63 -7.21 -1.05
CA GLU A 231 -13.22 -5.88 -0.62
C GLU A 231 -11.83 -5.62 -1.20
N VAL A 232 -11.76 -4.67 -2.13
CA VAL A 232 -10.58 -4.46 -3.00
C VAL A 232 -9.80 -3.20 -2.62
N TYR A 233 -10.39 -2.32 -1.80
CA TYR A 233 -9.75 -1.10 -1.33
C TYR A 233 -10.24 -0.71 0.05
N VAL A 234 -9.32 -0.25 0.89
CA VAL A 234 -9.58 0.39 2.19
C VAL A 234 -8.61 1.56 2.34
N GLY A 235 -9.12 2.79 2.45
CA GLY A 235 -8.28 3.98 2.62
C GLY A 235 -9.04 5.30 2.57
N THR A 236 -8.33 6.42 2.55
CA THR A 236 -8.91 7.77 2.60
C THR A 236 -9.12 8.41 1.23
N GLU A 237 -8.58 7.82 0.17
CA GLU A 237 -8.73 8.33 -1.18
C GLU A 237 -10.18 8.20 -1.65
N THR A 238 -10.57 9.11 -2.52
CA THR A 238 -11.91 9.18 -3.12
C THR A 238 -11.97 8.55 -4.51
N ILE A 239 -10.87 7.93 -4.95
CA ILE A 239 -10.74 7.25 -6.22
C ILE A 239 -9.95 5.96 -6.03
N CYS A 240 -10.37 4.89 -6.72
CA CYS A 240 -9.69 3.61 -6.71
C CYS A 240 -9.82 2.94 -8.08
N THR A 241 -8.68 2.48 -8.62
CA THR A 241 -8.63 1.61 -9.79
C THR A 241 -8.35 0.19 -9.36
N VAL A 242 -9.14 -0.74 -9.86
CA VAL A 242 -9.05 -2.17 -9.60
C VAL A 242 -8.63 -2.85 -10.89
N ASP A 243 -7.40 -3.35 -10.92
CA ASP A 243 -6.82 -4.05 -12.06
C ASP A 243 -6.99 -5.57 -11.97
N GLY A 244 -6.76 -6.27 -13.09
CA GLY A 244 -6.74 -7.73 -13.12
C GLY A 244 -8.12 -8.39 -13.04
N LEU A 245 -9.20 -7.66 -13.39
CA LEU A 245 -10.53 -8.24 -13.50
C LEU A 245 -10.58 -9.23 -14.67
N HIS A 246 -11.49 -10.19 -14.65
CA HIS A 246 -11.74 -11.02 -15.83
C HIS A 246 -12.28 -10.17 -16.98
N PHE A 247 -11.81 -10.45 -18.19
CA PHE A 247 -12.34 -9.90 -19.44
C PHE A 247 -13.79 -10.33 -19.69
N ASN A 248 -14.47 -9.61 -20.58
CA ASN A 248 -15.86 -9.80 -20.98
C ASN A 248 -16.81 -10.12 -19.81
N SER A 249 -16.64 -9.42 -18.69
CA SER A 249 -17.31 -9.73 -17.43
C SER A 249 -18.00 -8.51 -16.86
N THR A 250 -19.17 -8.76 -16.26
CA THR A 250 -19.93 -7.72 -15.57
C THR A 250 -19.65 -7.76 -14.08
N TYR A 251 -19.44 -6.58 -13.49
CA TYR A 251 -19.16 -6.39 -12.07
C TYR A 251 -20.15 -5.42 -11.44
N LYS A 252 -20.63 -5.75 -10.24
CA LYS A 252 -21.34 -4.82 -9.37
C LYS A 252 -20.37 -4.22 -8.37
N SER A 253 -20.40 -2.90 -8.26
CA SER A 253 -19.47 -2.15 -7.42
C SER A 253 -20.22 -1.19 -6.52
N ARG A 254 -19.77 -1.05 -5.26
CA ARG A 254 -20.33 -0.15 -4.27
C ARG A 254 -19.27 0.31 -3.29
N VAL A 255 -19.45 1.50 -2.73
CA VAL A 255 -18.51 2.11 -1.78
C VAL A 255 -19.20 2.30 -0.44
N LYS A 256 -18.53 2.01 0.66
CA LYS A 256 -18.96 2.33 2.03
C LYS A 256 -17.99 3.33 2.64
N ALA A 257 -18.46 4.14 3.58
CA ALA A 257 -17.61 4.96 4.43
C ALA A 257 -17.71 4.46 5.89
N PHE A 258 -16.62 4.54 6.64
CA PHE A 258 -16.58 4.12 8.04
C PHE A 258 -15.64 5.01 8.86
N ASN A 259 -15.92 5.11 10.15
CA ASN A 259 -15.10 5.79 11.14
C ASN A 259 -15.10 4.97 12.45
N SER A 260 -14.56 5.53 13.53
CA SER A 260 -14.56 4.91 14.87
C SER A 260 -15.96 4.61 15.43
N SER A 261 -17.02 5.24 14.90
CA SER A 261 -18.41 4.97 15.28
C SER A 261 -19.03 3.77 14.56
N GLY A 262 -18.35 3.27 13.53
CA GLY A 262 -18.80 2.13 12.74
C GLY A 262 -18.95 2.42 11.25
N VAL A 263 -19.64 1.51 10.57
CA VAL A 263 -19.76 1.48 9.11
C VAL A 263 -21.07 2.15 8.68
N GLY A 264 -20.95 3.14 7.81
CA GLY A 264 -22.07 3.81 7.14
C GLY A 264 -22.76 2.94 6.09
N GLN A 265 -23.85 3.46 5.53
CA GLN A 265 -24.55 2.78 4.43
C GLN A 265 -23.71 2.75 3.15
N TYR A 266 -23.95 1.74 2.31
CA TYR A 266 -23.33 1.66 0.98
C TYR A 266 -23.89 2.73 0.04
N SER A 267 -23.06 3.16 -0.90
CA SER A 267 -23.45 3.92 -2.08
C SER A 267 -24.49 3.16 -2.91
N LYS A 268 -25.10 3.86 -3.87
CA LYS A 268 -25.79 3.18 -4.99
C LYS A 268 -24.82 2.20 -5.66
N THR A 269 -25.37 1.09 -6.17
CA THR A 269 -24.59 0.10 -6.92
C THR A 269 -24.35 0.59 -8.33
N LEU A 270 -23.10 0.52 -8.76
CA LEU A 270 -22.68 0.74 -10.14
C LEU A 270 -22.42 -0.61 -10.80
N ILE A 271 -22.95 -0.79 -12.01
CA ILE A 271 -22.68 -1.97 -12.84
C ILE A 271 -21.67 -1.54 -13.90
N MET A 272 -20.59 -2.29 -14.02
CA MET A 272 -19.49 -2.04 -14.94
C MET A 272 -19.21 -3.31 -15.75
N GLN A 273 -18.76 -3.15 -17.00
CA GLN A 273 -18.41 -4.26 -17.87
C GLN A 273 -17.00 -4.04 -18.42
N THR A 274 -16.12 -5.01 -18.22
CA THR A 274 -14.76 -4.99 -18.78
C THR A 274 -14.81 -5.25 -20.29
N SER A 275 -13.76 -4.86 -21.00
CA SER A 275 -13.65 -5.08 -22.44
C SER A 275 -13.80 -6.55 -22.82
N GLU A 276 -14.42 -6.80 -23.97
CA GLU A 276 -14.51 -8.13 -24.57
C GLU A 276 -13.15 -8.59 -25.12
N ILE A 277 -12.42 -7.66 -25.73
CA ILE A 277 -11.14 -7.92 -26.37
C ILE A 277 -10.00 -7.45 -25.47
N ALA A 278 -8.94 -8.26 -25.37
CA ALA A 278 -7.75 -7.95 -24.59
C ALA A 278 -6.76 -7.07 -25.37
N TRP A 279 -6.46 -5.91 -24.79
CA TRP A 279 -5.37 -5.03 -25.21
C TRP A 279 -4.23 -5.15 -24.19
N PHE A 280 -3.06 -5.53 -24.65
CA PHE A 280 -1.86 -5.65 -23.80
C PHE A 280 -0.60 -5.38 -24.60
N THR A 281 0.49 -5.15 -23.88
CA THR A 281 1.84 -4.92 -24.41
C THR A 281 2.80 -5.88 -23.71
N PHE A 282 4.07 -5.93 -24.11
CA PHE A 282 5.07 -6.60 -23.30
C PHE A 282 5.35 -5.82 -22.02
N ASP A 283 5.57 -6.53 -20.91
CA ASP A 283 5.80 -5.95 -19.58
C ASP A 283 7.30 -5.66 -19.34
N PRO A 284 7.74 -4.39 -19.34
CA PRO A 284 9.14 -4.05 -19.06
C PRO A 284 9.49 -4.18 -17.59
N ALA A 285 8.49 -4.14 -16.68
CA ALA A 285 8.75 -4.13 -15.25
C ALA A 285 9.24 -5.48 -14.73
N SER A 286 8.77 -6.58 -15.32
CA SER A 286 9.17 -7.93 -14.93
C SER A 286 10.28 -8.55 -15.81
N ALA A 287 10.63 -7.96 -16.94
CA ALA A 287 11.54 -8.52 -17.92
C ALA A 287 13.03 -8.46 -17.52
N HIS A 288 13.84 -9.34 -18.12
CA HIS A 288 15.29 -9.32 -17.93
C HIS A 288 15.93 -8.06 -18.54
N PRO A 289 16.98 -7.47 -17.94
CA PRO A 289 17.64 -6.25 -18.47
C PRO A 289 18.21 -6.34 -19.89
N ASP A 290 18.45 -7.56 -20.39
CA ASP A 290 18.92 -7.79 -21.77
C ASP A 290 17.83 -7.56 -22.82
N ILE A 291 16.56 -7.52 -22.42
CA ILE A 291 15.44 -7.29 -23.33
C ILE A 291 15.37 -5.81 -23.70
N VAL A 292 15.20 -5.57 -25.00
CA VAL A 292 15.07 -4.24 -25.57
C VAL A 292 13.65 -4.09 -26.11
N PHE A 293 12.93 -3.12 -25.55
CA PHE A 293 11.58 -2.75 -25.95
C PHE A 293 11.62 -1.57 -26.92
N SER A 294 10.72 -1.59 -27.90
CA SER A 294 10.45 -0.45 -28.78
C SER A 294 8.98 -0.45 -29.22
N ASN A 295 8.57 0.57 -29.97
CA ASN A 295 7.20 0.70 -30.48
C ASN A 295 6.14 0.61 -29.36
N ASP A 296 6.26 1.48 -28.36
CA ASP A 296 5.35 1.50 -27.19
C ASP A 296 5.23 0.13 -26.47
N ASN A 297 6.35 -0.59 -26.37
CA ASN A 297 6.46 -1.93 -25.79
C ASN A 297 5.70 -3.02 -26.55
N LEU A 298 5.38 -2.80 -27.83
CA LEU A 298 4.81 -3.82 -28.73
C LEU A 298 5.89 -4.61 -29.47
N THR A 299 7.12 -4.10 -29.55
CA THR A 299 8.21 -4.79 -30.25
C THR A 299 9.34 -5.12 -29.27
N VAL A 300 9.80 -6.37 -29.29
CA VAL A 300 10.87 -6.87 -28.41
C VAL A 300 12.01 -7.49 -29.20
N SER A 301 13.22 -7.24 -28.71
CA SER A 301 14.46 -7.91 -29.12
C SER A 301 15.33 -8.14 -27.88
N CYS A 302 16.48 -8.80 -28.03
CA CYS A 302 17.39 -9.05 -26.91
C CYS A 302 18.82 -8.61 -27.25
N ASN A 303 19.62 -8.31 -26.23
CA ASN A 303 21.05 -8.07 -26.37
C ASN A 303 21.89 -9.32 -26.07
N SER A 304 21.32 -10.37 -25.49
CA SER A 304 22.02 -11.61 -25.14
C SER A 304 21.96 -12.65 -26.25
N TYR A 305 22.93 -13.56 -26.28
CA TYR A 305 22.85 -14.80 -27.06
C TYR A 305 22.03 -15.87 -26.34
N ASP A 306 21.85 -15.75 -25.03
CA ASP A 306 20.97 -16.62 -24.25
C ASP A 306 19.51 -16.21 -24.45
N ASP A 307 18.61 -17.20 -24.39
CA ASP A 307 17.17 -16.97 -24.48
C ASP A 307 16.65 -16.27 -23.23
N ARG A 308 15.84 -15.23 -23.44
CA ARG A 308 15.17 -14.48 -22.36
C ARG A 308 13.67 -14.50 -22.56
N VAL A 309 12.93 -14.83 -21.51
CA VAL A 309 11.46 -14.83 -21.53
C VAL A 309 10.92 -13.43 -21.23
N VAL A 310 9.93 -13.02 -22.02
CA VAL A 310 9.17 -11.79 -21.86
C VAL A 310 7.68 -12.13 -21.78
N LEU A 311 6.97 -11.47 -20.87
CA LEU A 311 5.54 -11.67 -20.62
C LEU A 311 4.75 -10.46 -21.12
N GLY A 312 3.45 -10.66 -21.39
CA GLY A 312 2.49 -9.59 -21.57
C GLY A 312 2.11 -8.90 -20.25
N THR A 313 1.57 -7.69 -20.32
CA THR A 313 1.09 -6.92 -19.15
C THR A 313 -0.22 -7.43 -18.57
N ALA A 314 -0.99 -8.23 -19.31
CA ALA A 314 -2.28 -8.77 -18.88
C ALA A 314 -2.23 -10.29 -18.73
N ALA A 315 -2.83 -10.79 -17.65
CA ALA A 315 -3.09 -12.21 -17.44
C ALA A 315 -4.51 -12.58 -17.88
N PHE A 316 -4.67 -13.78 -18.41
CA PHE A 316 -5.95 -14.37 -18.76
C PHE A 316 -6.23 -15.57 -17.87
N SER A 317 -7.48 -15.73 -17.43
CA SER A 317 -7.89 -16.86 -16.59
C SER A 317 -9.25 -17.45 -16.98
N ARG A 318 -9.96 -16.79 -17.91
CA ARG A 318 -11.32 -17.14 -18.38
C ARG A 318 -11.56 -16.58 -19.78
N GLY A 319 -12.53 -17.15 -20.48
CA GLY A 319 -12.94 -16.72 -21.83
C GLY A 319 -12.07 -17.31 -22.94
N VAL A 320 -12.20 -16.76 -24.14
CA VAL A 320 -11.41 -17.14 -25.31
C VAL A 320 -10.64 -15.92 -25.77
N HIS A 321 -9.34 -16.06 -25.93
CA HIS A 321 -8.43 -14.97 -26.27
C HIS A 321 -7.59 -15.34 -27.49
N TYR A 322 -7.36 -14.37 -28.35
CA TYR A 322 -6.51 -14.50 -29.53
C TYR A 322 -5.59 -13.29 -29.66
N TRP A 323 -4.33 -13.55 -29.99
CA TRP A 323 -3.35 -12.52 -30.32
C TRP A 323 -2.32 -13.08 -31.29
N GLU A 324 -1.58 -12.18 -31.93
CA GLU A 324 -0.58 -12.53 -32.93
C GLU A 324 0.78 -11.91 -32.64
N MET A 325 1.83 -12.53 -33.15
CA MET A 325 3.20 -12.04 -33.08
C MET A 325 3.86 -12.18 -34.45
N THR A 326 4.35 -11.09 -35.04
CA THR A 326 5.07 -11.10 -36.31
C THR A 326 6.58 -11.15 -36.07
N VAL A 327 7.27 -12.01 -36.82
CA VAL A 327 8.74 -12.13 -36.79
C VAL A 327 9.37 -11.06 -37.68
N ASP A 328 9.90 -9.99 -37.08
CA ASP A 328 10.52 -8.87 -37.80
C ASP A 328 11.95 -9.20 -38.26
N ARG A 329 12.67 -9.98 -37.45
CA ARG A 329 14.04 -10.44 -37.70
C ARG A 329 14.21 -11.85 -37.15
N TYR A 330 14.86 -12.71 -37.92
CA TYR A 330 15.23 -14.06 -37.50
C TYR A 330 16.46 -14.53 -38.30
N ASP A 331 17.60 -14.61 -37.62
CA ASP A 331 18.90 -14.98 -38.23
C ASP A 331 19.32 -16.43 -37.88
N ASN A 332 18.34 -17.35 -37.78
CA ASN A 332 18.48 -18.82 -37.77
C ASN A 332 19.38 -19.50 -36.72
N HIS A 333 19.59 -18.91 -35.53
CA HIS A 333 19.95 -19.61 -34.26
C HIS A 333 20.31 -18.60 -33.15
N PRO A 334 19.97 -18.83 -31.87
CA PRO A 334 18.97 -19.78 -31.38
C PRO A 334 17.55 -19.42 -31.85
N ASP A 335 16.67 -20.41 -31.89
CA ASP A 335 15.30 -20.25 -32.42
C ASP A 335 14.32 -19.82 -31.32
N PRO A 336 13.30 -19.01 -31.64
CA PRO A 336 12.36 -18.50 -30.65
C PRO A 336 11.34 -19.55 -30.20
N ALA A 337 10.71 -19.28 -29.05
CA ALA A 337 9.55 -20.03 -28.58
C ALA A 337 8.42 -19.09 -28.17
N PHE A 338 7.21 -19.38 -28.63
CA PHE A 338 6.00 -18.58 -28.43
C PHE A 338 5.02 -19.36 -27.57
N GLY A 339 4.38 -18.73 -26.59
CA GLY A 339 3.50 -19.48 -25.71
C GLY A 339 2.80 -18.67 -24.63
N ILE A 340 2.44 -19.39 -23.58
CA ILE A 340 1.86 -18.83 -22.36
C ILE A 340 2.67 -19.29 -21.15
N CYS A 341 2.61 -18.54 -20.06
CA CYS A 341 3.30 -18.90 -18.83
C CYS A 341 2.60 -18.38 -17.57
N ARG A 342 3.04 -18.87 -16.41
CA ARG A 342 2.71 -18.30 -15.10
C ARG A 342 3.58 -17.08 -14.81
N GLY A 343 3.12 -16.20 -13.91
CA GLY A 343 3.86 -14.98 -13.54
C GLY A 343 5.24 -15.24 -12.90
N ASP A 344 5.46 -16.43 -12.34
CA ASP A 344 6.69 -16.86 -11.68
C ASP A 344 7.56 -17.81 -12.54
N VAL A 345 7.38 -17.77 -13.88
CA VAL A 345 8.23 -18.46 -14.88
C VAL A 345 9.70 -18.03 -14.78
N LEU A 346 10.62 -18.94 -15.07
CA LEU A 346 12.04 -18.65 -15.15
C LEU A 346 12.35 -17.79 -16.39
N LYS A 347 12.92 -16.61 -16.18
CA LYS A 347 13.17 -15.64 -17.27
C LYS A 347 14.50 -15.80 -18.00
N ASP A 348 15.40 -16.58 -17.41
CA ASP A 348 16.76 -16.83 -17.90
C ASP A 348 16.92 -18.16 -18.63
N VAL A 349 15.79 -18.80 -18.95
CA VAL A 349 15.73 -20.04 -19.72
C VAL A 349 14.69 -19.90 -20.82
N MET A 350 14.86 -20.65 -21.89
CA MET A 350 13.91 -20.73 -22.99
C MET A 350 12.51 -21.17 -22.53
N LEU A 351 11.47 -20.57 -23.12
CA LEU A 351 10.08 -20.83 -22.76
C LEU A 351 9.72 -22.32 -22.99
N GLY A 352 9.06 -22.92 -22.01
CA GLY A 352 8.68 -24.36 -22.03
C GLY A 352 9.72 -25.31 -21.44
N LYS A 353 10.92 -24.83 -21.07
CA LYS A 353 11.91 -25.66 -20.35
C LYS A 353 11.54 -25.91 -18.89
N ASP A 354 10.79 -25.01 -18.27
CA ASP A 354 10.25 -25.21 -16.91
C ASP A 354 8.82 -25.74 -16.95
N ASP A 355 8.28 -26.07 -15.77
CA ASP A 355 6.92 -26.56 -15.56
C ASP A 355 5.87 -25.43 -15.50
N LYS A 356 6.27 -24.18 -15.79
CA LYS A 356 5.43 -22.98 -15.67
C LYS A 356 5.12 -22.33 -17.01
N ALA A 357 5.61 -22.91 -18.11
CA ALA A 357 5.42 -22.42 -19.46
C ALA A 357 4.94 -23.52 -20.41
N TRP A 358 4.09 -23.11 -21.35
CA TRP A 358 3.53 -23.95 -22.42
C TRP A 358 3.77 -23.22 -23.73
N ALA A 359 4.62 -23.78 -24.58
CA ALA A 359 5.14 -23.08 -25.74
C ALA A 359 5.18 -23.94 -27.00
N MET A 360 5.18 -23.28 -28.14
CA MET A 360 5.64 -23.81 -29.41
C MET A 360 7.04 -23.27 -29.68
N TYR A 361 8.01 -24.16 -29.74
CA TYR A 361 9.34 -23.86 -30.25
C TYR A 361 9.31 -24.01 -31.76
N VAL A 362 9.93 -23.07 -32.48
CA VAL A 362 9.86 -23.05 -33.94
C VAL A 362 11.18 -22.66 -34.55
N ASP A 363 11.71 -23.56 -35.39
CA ASP A 363 12.89 -23.31 -36.22
C ASP A 363 12.46 -22.85 -37.64
N ASN A 364 13.40 -22.74 -38.56
CA ASN A 364 13.15 -22.32 -39.94
C ASN A 364 12.40 -23.35 -40.81
N ASN A 365 12.29 -24.60 -40.36
CA ASN A 365 11.69 -25.70 -41.12
C ASN A 365 10.49 -26.34 -40.42
N ARG A 366 10.44 -26.32 -39.08
CA ARG A 366 9.52 -27.12 -38.26
C ARG A 366 9.17 -26.43 -36.96
N SER A 367 8.05 -26.84 -36.38
CA SER A 367 7.59 -26.46 -35.06
C SER A 367 7.37 -27.70 -34.17
N TRP A 368 7.44 -27.53 -32.85
CA TRP A 368 7.00 -28.54 -31.88
C TRP A 368 6.56 -27.91 -30.57
N PHE A 369 5.72 -28.61 -29.83
CA PHE A 369 5.25 -28.16 -28.53
C PHE A 369 6.25 -28.52 -27.45
N MET A 370 6.41 -27.63 -26.48
CA MET A 370 7.33 -27.74 -25.37
C MET A 370 6.70 -27.32 -24.03
N HIS A 371 6.83 -28.19 -23.04
CA HIS A 371 6.45 -27.95 -21.66
C HIS A 371 7.28 -28.85 -20.74
N ASN A 372 7.79 -28.32 -19.62
CA ASN A 372 8.62 -29.06 -18.68
C ASN A 372 9.80 -29.80 -19.34
N ASN A 373 10.46 -29.13 -20.28
CA ASN A 373 11.58 -29.67 -21.07
C ASN A 373 11.24 -30.94 -21.89
N SER A 374 9.94 -31.24 -22.06
CA SER A 374 9.42 -32.32 -22.89
C SER A 374 8.97 -31.77 -24.24
N HIS A 375 9.20 -32.54 -25.31
CA HIS A 375 8.92 -32.15 -26.69
C HIS A 375 7.88 -33.09 -27.31
N THR A 376 6.84 -32.53 -27.93
CA THR A 376 5.76 -33.32 -28.55
C THR A 376 5.34 -32.73 -29.90
N ASN A 377 4.67 -33.54 -30.73
CA ASN A 377 4.00 -33.11 -31.96
C ASN A 377 4.85 -32.23 -32.90
N ARG A 378 5.98 -32.79 -33.35
CA ARG A 378 6.77 -32.17 -34.42
C ARG A 378 5.92 -32.03 -35.69
N THR A 379 5.86 -30.82 -36.22
CA THR A 379 5.09 -30.47 -37.41
C THR A 379 5.99 -29.75 -38.42
N ASP A 380 5.83 -30.06 -39.70
CA ASP A 380 6.52 -29.34 -40.77
C ASP A 380 5.88 -27.97 -40.96
N GLY A 381 6.70 -26.94 -41.18
CA GLY A 381 6.26 -25.54 -41.19
C GLY A 381 6.99 -24.73 -40.12
N GLY A 382 8.05 -24.05 -40.54
CA GLY A 382 8.85 -23.18 -39.69
C GLY A 382 8.52 -21.69 -39.88
N VAL A 383 9.34 -20.83 -39.26
CA VAL A 383 9.21 -19.37 -39.38
C VAL A 383 10.31 -18.76 -40.23
N ALA A 384 9.98 -17.64 -40.87
CA ALA A 384 10.92 -16.76 -41.54
C ALA A 384 10.61 -15.30 -41.17
N LYS A 385 11.46 -14.38 -41.59
CA LYS A 385 11.15 -12.95 -41.50
C LYS A 385 9.83 -12.65 -42.22
N GLY A 386 8.90 -12.03 -41.50
CA GLY A 386 7.55 -11.70 -41.96
C GLY A 386 6.50 -12.76 -41.62
N SER A 387 6.87 -13.90 -41.03
CA SER A 387 5.89 -14.89 -40.55
C SER A 387 5.09 -14.35 -39.37
N THR A 388 3.81 -14.72 -39.30
CA THR A 388 2.90 -14.38 -38.20
C THR A 388 2.57 -15.63 -37.40
N ILE A 389 2.73 -15.54 -36.07
CA ILE A 389 2.40 -16.61 -35.12
C ILE A 389 1.12 -16.20 -34.40
N GLY A 390 0.05 -16.97 -34.58
CA GLY A 390 -1.22 -16.80 -33.88
C GLY A 390 -1.31 -17.72 -32.66
N MET A 391 -1.88 -17.21 -31.56
CA MET A 391 -2.06 -17.95 -30.31
C MET A 391 -3.50 -17.84 -29.87
N LEU A 392 -4.22 -18.97 -29.82
CA LEU A 392 -5.61 -19.05 -29.38
C LEU A 392 -5.71 -19.81 -28.07
N LEU A 393 -6.15 -19.14 -27.02
CA LEU A 393 -6.31 -19.69 -25.68
C LEU A 393 -7.80 -19.71 -25.29
N ASP A 394 -8.37 -20.90 -25.16
CA ASP A 394 -9.77 -21.10 -24.77
C ASP A 394 -9.85 -21.76 -23.39
N PHE A 395 -10.18 -20.97 -22.37
CA PHE A 395 -10.36 -21.47 -21.01
C PHE A 395 -11.65 -22.25 -20.79
N THR A 396 -12.63 -22.11 -21.70
CA THR A 396 -13.89 -22.87 -21.64
C THR A 396 -13.62 -24.34 -21.94
N ARG A 397 -12.73 -24.60 -22.90
CA ARG A 397 -12.27 -25.95 -23.26
C ARG A 397 -10.96 -26.34 -22.57
N GLY A 398 -10.26 -25.37 -21.99
CA GLY A 398 -8.95 -25.55 -21.36
C GLY A 398 -7.85 -25.85 -22.36
N ILE A 399 -7.90 -25.27 -23.57
CA ILE A 399 -6.99 -25.60 -24.69
C ILE A 399 -6.15 -24.42 -25.17
N LEU A 400 -4.97 -24.72 -25.72
CA LEU A 400 -4.10 -23.78 -26.45
C LEU A 400 -3.83 -24.29 -27.86
N ILE A 401 -3.99 -23.40 -28.84
CA ILE A 401 -3.73 -23.67 -30.27
C ILE A 401 -2.71 -22.65 -30.79
N PHE A 402 -1.77 -23.13 -31.62
CA PHE A 402 -0.80 -22.28 -32.31
C PHE A 402 -1.04 -22.29 -33.81
N LEU A 403 -0.86 -21.13 -34.43
CA LEU A 403 -0.94 -20.93 -35.87
C LEU A 403 0.35 -20.31 -36.38
N ILE A 404 0.75 -20.67 -37.59
CA ILE A 404 1.78 -19.98 -38.37
C ILE A 404 1.14 -19.58 -39.69
N ASN A 405 1.09 -18.28 -39.97
CA ASN A 405 0.47 -17.71 -41.17
C ASN A 405 -0.96 -18.25 -41.41
N ASP A 406 -1.81 -18.17 -40.37
CA ASP A 406 -3.20 -18.67 -40.37
C ASP A 406 -3.37 -20.19 -40.51
N GLU A 407 -2.28 -20.97 -40.54
CA GLU A 407 -2.32 -22.42 -40.56
C GLU A 407 -2.00 -23.01 -39.17
N GLN A 408 -2.94 -23.80 -38.65
CA GLN A 408 -2.76 -24.48 -37.36
C GLN A 408 -1.56 -25.43 -37.40
N GLN A 409 -0.67 -25.31 -36.42
CA GLN A 409 0.46 -26.18 -36.24
C GLN A 409 0.07 -27.37 -35.38
N GLY A 410 0.09 -28.58 -35.95
CA GLY A 410 -0.22 -29.82 -35.24
C GLY A 410 -1.67 -29.92 -34.73
N PRO A 411 -1.98 -30.87 -33.83
CA PRO A 411 -3.27 -30.92 -33.14
C PRO A 411 -3.36 -29.80 -32.08
N VAL A 412 -4.40 -29.83 -31.24
CA VAL A 412 -4.46 -29.01 -30.02
C VAL A 412 -3.17 -29.20 -29.22
N ALA A 413 -2.49 -28.08 -28.89
CA ALA A 413 -1.14 -28.13 -28.38
C ALA A 413 -1.08 -28.55 -26.91
N PHE A 414 -1.99 -28.00 -26.12
CA PHE A 414 -2.12 -28.31 -24.70
C PHE A 414 -3.59 -28.30 -24.31
N GLU A 415 -3.93 -29.18 -23.36
CA GLU A 415 -5.28 -29.35 -22.82
C GLU A 415 -5.24 -29.23 -21.28
N SER A 416 -6.40 -29.15 -20.65
CA SER A 416 -6.54 -29.02 -19.19
C SER A 416 -5.83 -27.79 -18.60
N LEU A 417 -5.79 -26.68 -19.34
CA LEU A 417 -5.20 -25.43 -18.87
C LEU A 417 -6.10 -24.72 -17.86
N GLU A 418 -5.66 -24.67 -16.60
CA GLU A 418 -6.40 -24.00 -15.52
C GLU A 418 -5.61 -22.84 -14.88
N GLY A 419 -6.29 -21.85 -14.31
CA GLY A 419 -5.66 -20.73 -13.60
C GLY A 419 -5.29 -19.55 -14.52
N ALA A 420 -4.44 -18.65 -14.03
CA ALA A 420 -4.03 -17.45 -14.77
C ALA A 420 -2.76 -17.68 -15.61
N TYR A 421 -2.77 -17.22 -16.85
CA TYR A 421 -1.63 -17.29 -17.78
C TYR A 421 -1.38 -15.96 -18.47
N TYR A 422 -0.12 -15.66 -18.71
CA TYR A 422 0.34 -14.51 -19.47
C TYR A 422 0.79 -14.96 -20.86
N PRO A 423 0.46 -14.21 -21.93
CA PRO A 423 1.15 -14.32 -23.22
C PRO A 423 2.66 -14.18 -23.02
N ALA A 424 3.44 -15.02 -23.67
CA ALA A 424 4.87 -15.05 -23.48
C ALA A 424 5.64 -15.44 -24.73
N ILE A 425 6.88 -14.99 -24.79
CA ILE A 425 7.86 -15.35 -25.81
C ILE A 425 9.23 -15.49 -25.17
N SER A 426 10.03 -16.45 -25.60
CA SER A 426 11.48 -16.43 -25.38
C SER A 426 12.22 -16.17 -26.69
N LEU A 427 13.17 -15.24 -26.63
CA LEU A 427 13.97 -14.83 -27.77
C LEU A 427 15.38 -14.39 -27.33
N ASN A 428 16.28 -14.34 -28.30
CA ASN A 428 17.67 -13.88 -28.14
C ASN A 428 17.98 -12.76 -29.16
N ARG A 429 19.23 -12.30 -29.22
CA ARG A 429 19.66 -11.18 -30.06
C ARG A 429 19.32 -11.29 -31.55
N ASN A 430 19.27 -12.51 -32.06
CA ASN A 430 19.04 -12.79 -33.46
C ASN A 430 17.56 -12.78 -33.86
N VAL A 431 16.66 -12.58 -32.88
CA VAL A 431 15.22 -12.53 -33.09
C VAL A 431 14.67 -11.17 -32.68
N GLN A 432 13.74 -10.65 -33.47
CA GLN A 432 12.90 -9.51 -33.12
C GLN A 432 11.46 -9.82 -33.50
N VAL A 433 10.54 -9.49 -32.60
CA VAL A 433 9.11 -9.79 -32.77
C VAL A 433 8.26 -8.57 -32.40
N THR A 434 7.19 -8.36 -33.15
CA THR A 434 6.14 -7.38 -32.86
C THR A 434 4.83 -8.07 -32.50
N LEU A 435 4.25 -7.66 -31.39
CA LEU A 435 2.99 -8.16 -30.84
C LEU A 435 1.79 -7.38 -31.39
N HIS A 436 0.75 -8.11 -31.75
CA HIS A 436 -0.55 -7.57 -32.17
C HIS A 436 -1.63 -8.05 -31.20
N THR A 437 -2.25 -7.10 -30.51
CA THR A 437 -3.34 -7.35 -29.55
C THR A 437 -4.61 -6.63 -30.01
N GLY A 438 -5.71 -6.80 -29.28
CA GLY A 438 -6.97 -6.20 -29.72
C GLY A 438 -7.64 -6.95 -30.88
N LEU A 439 -7.26 -8.21 -31.14
CA LEU A 439 -7.77 -9.00 -32.25
C LEU A 439 -9.05 -9.76 -31.86
N PRO A 440 -10.03 -9.89 -32.78
CA PRO A 440 -11.18 -10.77 -32.59
C PRO A 440 -10.75 -12.24 -32.65
N ILE A 441 -11.62 -13.12 -32.17
CA ILE A 441 -11.45 -14.57 -32.35
C ILE A 441 -11.53 -14.87 -33.85
N PRO A 442 -10.58 -15.64 -34.43
CA PRO A 442 -10.59 -15.96 -35.84
C PRO A 442 -11.86 -16.69 -36.28
N ASP A 443 -12.36 -16.37 -37.48
CA ASP A 443 -13.61 -16.93 -38.02
C ASP A 443 -13.60 -18.47 -38.18
N PHE A 444 -12.42 -19.09 -38.28
CA PHE A 444 -12.30 -20.55 -38.35
C PHE A 444 -12.60 -21.24 -37.00
N TYR A 445 -12.60 -20.49 -35.90
CA TYR A 445 -12.77 -21.02 -34.55
C TYR A 445 -14.09 -20.55 -33.93
N THR A 446 -14.96 -21.51 -33.61
CA THR A 446 -16.22 -21.24 -32.90
C THR A 446 -16.07 -21.58 -31.41
N PRO A 447 -16.16 -20.59 -30.51
CA PRO A 447 -16.16 -20.84 -29.07
C PRO A 447 -17.35 -21.71 -28.64
N GLY A 448 -17.09 -22.78 -27.87
CA GLY A 448 -18.14 -23.47 -27.12
C GLY A 448 -18.92 -24.59 -27.82
N GLU A 449 -18.58 -24.99 -29.05
CA GLU A 449 -19.05 -26.28 -29.58
C GLU A 449 -17.99 -27.35 -29.30
N ALA A 450 -18.32 -28.28 -28.39
CA ALA A 450 -17.57 -29.52 -28.28
C ALA A 450 -17.65 -30.24 -29.62
N ASP A 451 -16.50 -30.61 -30.17
CA ASP A 451 -16.40 -31.32 -31.43
C ASP A 451 -17.30 -32.57 -31.39
N PRO A 452 -18.36 -32.67 -32.24
CA PRO A 452 -19.28 -33.80 -32.22
C PRO A 452 -18.60 -35.11 -32.62
N THR A 453 -17.34 -35.09 -33.05
CA THR A 453 -16.60 -36.28 -33.51
C THR A 453 -15.86 -37.06 -32.41
N SER A 454 -15.84 -36.59 -31.15
CA SER A 454 -15.21 -37.34 -30.05
C SER A 454 -16.12 -38.38 -29.35
N SER A 455 -17.31 -38.64 -29.90
CA SER A 455 -18.25 -39.65 -29.37
C SER A 455 -18.47 -40.84 -30.30
N VAL A 456 -17.40 -41.48 -30.79
CA VAL A 456 -17.52 -42.84 -31.36
C VAL A 456 -16.28 -43.68 -31.01
N CYS A 457 -16.54 -44.75 -30.26
CA CYS A 457 -15.73 -45.91 -29.86
C CYS A 457 -14.87 -45.78 -28.59
#